data_AF-A0A0E3R3T6-F1
#
_entry.id   AF-A0A0E3R3T6-F1
#
_cell.length_a   1.000
_cell.length_b   1.000
_cell.length_c   1.000
_cell.angle_alpha   90.00
_cell.angle_beta   90.00
_cell.angle_gamma   90.00
#
_symmetry.space_group_name_H-M   'P 1'
#
loop_
_entity.id
_entity.type
_entity.pdbx_description
1 polymer ?
#
loop_
_entity_poly.entity_id
_entity_poly.type
_entity_poly.pdbx_seq_one_letter_code
_entity_poly.pdbx_strand_id
1 'polypeptide(L)'
;MYFSKWLLDSRKPIDPYQLHKKIWQLFPDKADEERSFLFRVEKTGQRCTQCILVQSACLPQSASNELLLLKGPKEVHFELKSGGRYRFMLCANPTKRINDKDGKAKNQGKVRVPLIDEAETVAWLKRQFEGSAEIDAVELIQKNLIHFRKSNKDKNHFGKIQTVTFLGMLTVIDSELLIGKIVKGIGPAKAFGCGLVTLAKI
;
A
#
# COMPACT_ATOMS: atom_id res chain seq x y z
N MET A 1 5.20 1.43 16.28
CA MET A 1 4.86 0.46 15.20
C MET A 1 6.15 -0.17 14.68
N TYR A 2 6.10 -1.29 13.97
CA TYR A 2 7.28 -2.00 13.50
C TYR A 2 7.48 -1.87 12.00
N PHE A 3 8.73 -1.70 11.58
CA PHE A 3 9.16 -1.82 10.19
C PHE A 3 10.12 -2.99 10.03
N SER A 4 9.86 -3.87 9.07
CA SER A 4 10.71 -5.02 8.77
C SER A 4 10.86 -5.18 7.26
N LYS A 5 11.94 -5.84 6.85
CA LYS A 5 12.19 -6.14 5.44
C LYS A 5 12.29 -7.64 5.24
N TRP A 6 11.53 -8.14 4.29
CA TRP A 6 11.41 -9.56 3.97
C TRP A 6 11.76 -9.80 2.51
N LEU A 7 12.28 -10.98 2.22
CA LEU A 7 12.49 -11.50 0.88
C LEU A 7 11.54 -12.67 0.68
N LEU A 8 10.76 -12.65 -0.39
CA LEU A 8 10.07 -13.86 -0.83
C LEU A 8 11.10 -14.82 -1.44
N ASP A 9 11.21 -16.02 -0.88
CA ASP A 9 12.06 -17.08 -1.41
C ASP A 9 11.43 -17.72 -2.67
N SER A 10 11.40 -16.94 -3.75
CA SER A 10 10.92 -17.36 -5.05
C SER A 10 11.70 -16.68 -6.16
N ARG A 11 12.10 -17.45 -7.17
CA ARG A 11 12.80 -16.94 -8.36
C ARG A 11 11.92 -16.07 -9.27
N LYS A 12 10.60 -16.11 -9.09
CA LYS A 12 9.62 -15.34 -9.87
C LYS A 12 8.57 -14.71 -8.96
N PRO A 13 8.00 -13.55 -9.35
CA PRO A 13 6.86 -12.99 -8.65
C PRO A 13 5.69 -13.98 -8.58
N ILE A 14 5.03 -14.04 -7.43
CA ILE A 14 3.81 -14.83 -7.25
C ILE A 14 2.56 -13.96 -7.42
N ASP A 15 1.40 -14.59 -7.48
CA ASP A 15 0.12 -13.89 -7.51
C ASP A 15 -0.01 -12.94 -6.28
N PRO A 16 -0.38 -11.67 -6.46
CA PRO A 16 -0.49 -10.68 -5.38
C PRO A 16 -1.42 -11.09 -4.23
N TYR A 17 -2.48 -11.84 -4.51
CA TYR A 17 -3.39 -12.34 -3.47
C TYR A 17 -2.72 -13.45 -2.64
N GLN A 18 -1.90 -14.31 -3.27
CA GLN A 18 -1.10 -15.29 -2.54
C GLN A 18 -0.01 -14.61 -1.71
N LEU A 19 0.64 -13.57 -2.26
CA LEU A 19 1.61 -12.79 -1.51
C LEU A 19 0.99 -12.18 -0.26
N HIS A 20 -0.20 -11.59 -0.37
CA HIS A 20 -0.93 -11.09 0.79
C HIS A 20 -1.15 -12.17 1.87
N LYS A 21 -1.56 -13.38 1.48
CA LYS A 21 -1.73 -14.49 2.43
C LYS A 21 -0.43 -14.88 3.12
N LYS A 22 0.68 -14.93 2.39
CA LYS A 22 2.00 -15.25 2.97
C LYS A 22 2.44 -14.19 3.97
N ILE A 23 2.24 -12.91 3.66
CA ILE A 23 2.54 -11.81 4.62
C ILE A 23 1.62 -11.91 5.85
N TRP A 24 0.36 -12.30 5.67
CA TRP A 24 -0.56 -12.49 6.79
C TRP A 24 -0.09 -13.57 7.78
N GLN A 25 0.56 -14.63 7.28
CA GLN A 25 1.13 -15.68 8.12
C GLN A 25 2.24 -15.17 9.05
N LEU A 26 2.78 -13.96 8.84
CA LEU A 26 3.69 -13.34 9.80
C LEU A 26 3.01 -12.95 11.13
N PHE A 27 1.68 -13.07 11.22
CA PHE A 27 0.88 -12.68 12.38
C PHE A 27 -0.11 -13.80 12.76
N PRO A 28 0.38 -14.96 13.24
CA PRO A 28 -0.44 -16.16 13.46
C PRO A 28 -1.57 -15.94 14.49
N ASP A 29 -1.30 -15.20 15.57
CA ASP A 29 -2.27 -14.92 16.65
C ASP A 29 -3.38 -13.92 16.26
N LYS A 30 -3.38 -13.48 14.99
CA LYS A 30 -4.22 -12.39 14.47
C LYS A 30 -4.92 -12.78 13.17
N ALA A 31 -5.07 -14.08 12.92
CA ALA A 31 -5.64 -14.62 11.68
C ALA A 31 -7.07 -14.09 11.39
N ASP A 32 -7.89 -13.95 12.43
CA ASP A 32 -9.31 -13.55 12.33
C ASP A 32 -9.55 -12.05 12.56
N GLU A 33 -8.50 -11.28 12.86
CA GLU A 33 -8.62 -9.83 13.10
C GLU A 33 -8.58 -9.02 11.79
N GLU A 34 -8.98 -7.74 11.87
CA GLU A 34 -8.77 -6.83 10.77
C GLU A 34 -7.26 -6.65 10.48
N ARG A 35 -6.91 -6.50 9.19
CA ARG A 35 -5.52 -6.40 8.74
C ARG A 35 -4.76 -5.32 9.50
N SER A 36 -3.79 -5.72 10.32
CA SER A 36 -2.98 -4.85 11.17
C SER A 36 -1.63 -4.42 10.53
N PHE A 37 -1.46 -4.67 9.23
CA PHE A 37 -0.24 -4.34 8.48
C PHE A 37 -0.48 -3.68 7.13
N LEU A 38 0.55 -2.96 6.68
CA LEU A 38 0.72 -2.44 5.32
C LEU A 38 2.04 -2.99 4.77
N PHE A 39 2.13 -3.09 3.46
CA PHE A 39 3.38 -3.49 2.83
C PHE A 39 3.56 -2.80 1.49
N ARG A 40 4.78 -2.83 0.99
CA ARG A 40 5.14 -2.40 -0.35
C ARG A 40 6.14 -3.39 -0.94
N VAL A 41 5.85 -3.85 -2.15
CA VAL A 41 6.78 -4.67 -2.93
C VAL A 41 7.76 -3.73 -3.63
N GLU A 42 9.02 -3.80 -3.23
CA GLU A 42 10.10 -3.09 -3.91
C GLU A 42 10.38 -3.75 -5.27
N LYS A 43 10.74 -2.94 -6.27
CA LYS A 43 11.03 -3.42 -7.65
C LYS A 43 9.88 -4.22 -8.29
N THR A 44 8.64 -3.85 -7.99
CA THR A 44 7.44 -4.46 -8.60
C THR A 44 7.55 -4.46 -10.14
N GLY A 45 7.33 -5.62 -10.76
CA GLY A 45 7.38 -5.80 -12.22
C GLY A 45 8.71 -6.33 -12.75
N GLN A 46 9.76 -6.41 -11.92
CA GLN A 46 11.03 -7.02 -12.29
C GLN A 46 11.01 -8.53 -12.04
N ARG A 47 11.69 -9.29 -12.89
CA ARG A 47 11.82 -10.76 -12.77
C ARG A 47 12.94 -11.11 -11.77
N CYS A 48 12.79 -10.64 -10.55
CA CYS A 48 13.71 -10.90 -9.43
C CYS A 48 12.95 -11.42 -8.21
N THR A 49 13.69 -11.83 -7.20
CA THR A 49 13.14 -12.08 -5.87
C THR A 49 12.43 -10.82 -5.35
N GLN A 50 11.28 -10.99 -4.70
CA GLN A 50 10.47 -9.87 -4.26
C GLN A 50 10.93 -9.41 -2.88
N CYS A 51 11.51 -8.21 -2.81
CA CYS A 51 11.79 -7.52 -1.55
C CYS A 51 10.53 -6.81 -1.07
N ILE A 52 10.18 -7.00 0.20
CA ILE A 52 8.92 -6.52 0.77
C ILE A 52 9.26 -5.69 2.01
N LEU A 53 8.88 -4.41 1.99
CA LEU A 53 8.87 -3.57 3.17
C LEU A 53 7.51 -3.73 3.86
N VAL A 54 7.51 -4.08 5.14
CA VAL A 54 6.30 -4.29 5.95
C VAL A 54 6.28 -3.29 7.10
N GLN A 55 5.14 -2.62 7.27
CA GLN A 55 4.78 -1.84 8.44
C GLN A 55 3.66 -2.58 9.18
N SER A 56 3.84 -2.86 10.47
CA SER A 56 2.85 -3.59 11.27
C SER A 56 2.67 -2.99 12.65
N ALA A 57 1.47 -3.11 13.20
CA ALA A 57 1.19 -2.72 14.59
C ALA A 57 1.86 -3.66 15.60
N CYS A 58 1.90 -4.96 15.29
CA CYS A 58 2.50 -6.01 16.11
C CYS A 58 3.84 -6.47 15.55
N LEU A 59 4.64 -7.13 16.39
CA LEU A 59 5.89 -7.78 15.97
C LEU A 59 5.56 -8.91 14.97
N PRO A 60 6.13 -8.91 13.75
CA PRO A 60 5.99 -10.02 12.84
C PRO A 60 6.79 -11.22 13.35
N GLN A 61 6.18 -12.38 13.35
CA GLN A 61 6.79 -13.66 13.70
C GLN A 61 6.91 -14.50 12.43
N SER A 62 8.10 -15.03 12.15
CA SER A 62 8.26 -15.87 10.96
C SER A 62 7.55 -17.22 11.19
N ALA A 63 6.36 -17.40 10.62
CA ALA A 63 5.61 -18.65 10.72
C ALA A 63 5.88 -19.61 9.54
N SER A 64 6.60 -19.17 8.50
CA SER A 64 6.95 -19.98 7.33
C SER A 64 8.38 -19.69 6.88
N ASN A 65 8.98 -20.65 6.15
CA ASN A 65 10.30 -20.48 5.53
C ASN A 65 10.24 -19.77 4.17
N GLU A 66 9.06 -19.34 3.72
CA GLU A 66 8.87 -18.74 2.40
C GLU A 66 9.16 -17.23 2.38
N LEU A 67 9.07 -16.58 3.54
CA LEU A 67 9.46 -15.19 3.73
C LEU A 67 10.72 -15.14 4.59
N LEU A 68 11.85 -14.85 3.97
CA LEU A 68 13.14 -14.75 4.64
C LEU A 68 13.31 -13.34 5.21
N LEU A 69 13.69 -13.24 6.48
CA LEU A 69 13.93 -11.97 7.14
C LEU A 69 15.25 -11.35 6.62
N LEU A 70 15.17 -10.22 5.90
CA LEU A 70 16.34 -9.45 5.46
C LEU A 70 16.78 -8.42 6.48
N LYS A 71 15.81 -7.74 7.10
CA LYS A 71 16.04 -6.79 8.19
C LYS A 71 14.98 -7.01 9.25
N GLY A 72 15.44 -7.28 10.47
CA GLY A 72 14.62 -7.50 11.65
C GLY A 72 13.61 -6.37 11.89
N PRO A 73 12.51 -6.66 12.58
CA PRO A 73 11.54 -5.64 12.95
C PRO A 73 12.20 -4.58 13.83
N LYS A 74 12.20 -3.35 13.35
CA LYS A 74 12.61 -2.17 14.10
C LYS A 74 11.38 -1.43 14.56
N GLU A 75 11.30 -1.15 15.86
CA GLU A 75 10.29 -0.25 16.38
C GLU A 75 10.58 1.19 15.93
N VAL A 76 9.56 1.84 15.39
CA VAL A 76 9.61 3.21 14.89
C VAL A 76 8.51 4.01 15.56
N HIS A 77 8.93 5.12 16.15
CA HIS A 77 8.10 6.20 16.66
C HIS A 77 8.21 7.38 15.70
N PHE A 78 7.07 7.85 15.18
CA PHE A 78 7.08 9.01 14.28
C PHE A 78 7.10 10.30 15.10
N GLU A 79 8.24 10.99 15.05
CA GLU A 79 8.39 12.33 15.62
C GLU A 79 8.23 13.37 14.50
N LEU A 80 6.99 13.58 14.07
CA LEU A 80 6.66 14.60 13.08
C LEU A 80 6.37 15.92 13.80
N LYS A 81 6.99 17.00 13.34
CA LYS A 81 6.73 18.35 13.85
C LYS A 81 5.89 19.11 12.83
N SER A 82 4.88 19.84 13.29
CA SER A 82 4.15 20.79 12.44
C SER A 82 5.14 21.81 11.83
N GLY A 83 4.95 22.15 10.56
CA GLY A 83 5.91 22.90 9.73
C GLY A 83 7.14 22.10 9.29
N GLY A 84 7.34 20.87 9.77
CA GLY A 84 8.45 20.01 9.37
C GLY A 84 8.31 19.55 7.92
N ARG A 85 9.44 19.51 7.20
CA ARG A 85 9.48 19.11 5.79
C ARG A 85 10.12 17.75 5.62
N TYR A 86 9.50 16.90 4.81
CA TYR A 86 9.91 15.52 4.61
C TYR A 86 9.80 15.12 3.15
N ARG A 87 10.74 14.28 2.69
CA ARG A 87 10.54 13.50 1.48
C ARG A 87 9.55 12.39 1.77
N PHE A 88 8.66 12.09 0.84
CA PHE A 88 7.73 10.97 0.96
C PHE A 88 7.76 10.07 -0.28
N MET A 89 7.37 8.82 -0.04
CA MET A 89 7.08 7.84 -1.10
C MET A 89 5.78 7.13 -0.77
N LEU A 90 4.89 7.03 -1.75
CA LEU A 90 3.61 6.34 -1.65
C LEU A 90 3.30 5.57 -2.94
N CYS A 91 3.12 4.26 -2.86
CA CYS A 91 2.46 3.49 -3.91
C CYS A 91 0.97 3.40 -3.58
N ALA A 92 0.08 3.90 -4.44
CA ALA A 92 -1.36 3.91 -4.21
C ALA A 92 -2.15 3.43 -5.42
N ASN A 93 -3.47 3.29 -5.26
CA ASN A 93 -4.43 3.00 -6.32
C ASN A 93 -5.42 4.18 -6.47
N PRO A 94 -5.03 5.27 -7.17
CA PRO A 94 -5.87 6.44 -7.37
C PRO A 94 -7.10 6.08 -8.22
N THR A 95 -8.28 6.15 -7.63
CA THR A 95 -9.52 5.70 -8.26
C THR A 95 -10.69 6.62 -7.95
N LYS A 96 -11.66 6.66 -8.86
CA LYS A 96 -13.00 7.24 -8.67
C LYS A 96 -14.07 6.18 -8.81
N ARG A 97 -15.25 6.43 -8.22
CA ARG A 97 -16.44 5.60 -8.41
C ARG A 97 -17.32 6.27 -9.47
N ILE A 98 -17.72 5.50 -10.48
CA ILE A 98 -18.66 5.93 -11.52
C ILE A 98 -19.86 4.98 -11.54
N ASN A 99 -20.96 5.41 -12.14
CA ASN A 99 -22.10 4.54 -12.36
C ASN A 99 -21.74 3.47 -13.40
N ASP A 100 -22.11 2.23 -13.10
CA ASP A 100 -21.92 1.07 -13.96
C ASP A 100 -22.99 1.11 -15.06
N LYS A 101 -22.57 1.48 -16.28
CA LYS A 101 -23.46 1.55 -17.44
C LYS A 101 -24.04 0.18 -17.82
N ASP A 102 -23.38 -0.91 -17.41
CA ASP A 102 -23.72 -2.29 -17.78
C ASP A 102 -24.51 -3.04 -16.68
N GLY A 103 -25.00 -2.33 -15.65
CA GLY A 103 -26.11 -2.80 -14.82
C GLY A 103 -25.86 -4.09 -14.02
N LYS A 104 -24.68 -4.30 -13.43
CA LYS A 104 -24.58 -5.33 -12.38
C LYS A 104 -25.26 -4.82 -11.11
N ALA A 105 -26.36 -5.46 -10.72
CA ALA A 105 -27.15 -5.14 -9.51
C ALA A 105 -26.37 -5.20 -8.17
N LYS A 106 -25.08 -5.54 -8.19
CA LYS A 106 -24.20 -5.58 -7.01
C LYS A 106 -23.50 -4.23 -6.85
N ASN A 107 -23.37 -3.76 -5.60
CA ASN A 107 -22.75 -2.48 -5.22
C ASN A 107 -23.51 -1.21 -5.66
N GLN A 108 -24.84 -1.21 -5.64
CA GLN A 108 -25.67 -0.02 -5.95
C GLN A 108 -25.38 0.57 -7.34
N GLY A 109 -24.96 -0.25 -8.31
CA GLY A 109 -24.64 0.19 -9.66
C GLY A 109 -23.42 1.10 -9.76
N LYS A 110 -22.44 1.02 -8.84
CA LYS A 110 -21.19 1.79 -8.91
C LYS A 110 -19.97 0.89 -9.09
N VAL A 111 -19.10 1.27 -10.02
CA VAL A 111 -17.82 0.61 -10.29
C VAL A 111 -16.65 1.54 -9.99
N ARG A 112 -15.54 0.98 -9.52
CA ARG A 112 -14.30 1.71 -9.27
C ARG A 112 -13.45 1.69 -10.54
N VAL A 113 -13.10 2.86 -11.04
CA VAL A 113 -12.22 3.05 -12.20
C VAL A 113 -10.97 3.82 -11.81
N PRO A 114 -9.81 3.50 -12.43
CA PRO A 114 -8.58 4.25 -12.18
C PRO A 114 -8.68 5.68 -12.70
N LEU A 115 -7.97 6.60 -12.03
CA LEU A 115 -7.70 7.92 -12.57
C LEU A 115 -6.58 7.79 -13.61
N ILE A 116 -6.84 8.23 -14.83
CA ILE A 116 -5.90 8.11 -15.96
C ILE A 116 -5.12 9.42 -16.12
N ASP A 117 -5.83 10.53 -16.01
CA ASP A 117 -5.27 11.87 -16.10
C ASP A 117 -4.34 12.16 -14.91
N GLU A 118 -3.21 12.81 -15.21
CA GLU A 118 -2.18 13.07 -14.21
C GLU A 118 -2.59 14.17 -13.24
N ALA A 119 -3.26 15.23 -13.71
CA ALA A 119 -3.76 16.30 -12.86
C ALA A 119 -4.84 15.77 -11.91
N GLU A 120 -5.77 14.92 -12.38
CA GLU A 120 -6.74 14.22 -11.52
C GLU A 120 -6.04 13.34 -10.46
N THR A 121 -4.95 12.67 -10.85
CA THR A 121 -4.18 11.77 -9.99
C THR A 121 -3.44 12.54 -8.89
N VAL A 122 -2.82 13.68 -9.24
CA VAL A 122 -2.17 14.59 -8.29
C VAL A 122 -3.22 15.25 -7.37
N ALA A 123 -4.36 15.68 -7.91
CA ALA A 123 -5.46 16.23 -7.10
C ALA A 123 -6.01 15.18 -6.12
N TRP A 124 -6.12 13.93 -6.54
CA TRP A 124 -6.46 12.82 -5.66
C TRP A 124 -5.44 12.67 -4.52
N LEU A 125 -4.14 12.71 -4.83
CA LEU A 125 -3.07 12.64 -3.84
C LEU A 125 -3.18 13.77 -2.81
N LYS A 126 -3.28 15.03 -3.28
CA LYS A 126 -3.41 16.20 -2.41
C LYS A 126 -4.60 16.06 -1.45
N ARG A 127 -5.76 15.62 -1.96
CA ARG A 127 -6.96 15.34 -1.14
C ARG A 127 -6.71 14.25 -0.09
N GLN A 128 -5.86 13.25 -0.35
CA GLN A 128 -5.53 12.25 0.67
C GLN A 128 -4.75 12.84 1.85
N PHE A 129 -3.95 13.90 1.61
CA PHE A 129 -3.13 14.56 2.63
C PHE A 129 -3.80 15.81 3.23
N GLU A 130 -4.95 16.23 2.72
CA GLU A 130 -5.72 17.37 3.22
C GLU A 130 -5.91 17.34 4.75
N GLY A 131 -5.67 18.49 5.38
CA GLY A 131 -5.64 18.67 6.84
C GLY A 131 -4.41 18.14 7.56
N SER A 132 -3.68 17.17 7.00
CA SER A 132 -2.51 16.55 7.65
C SER A 132 -1.16 17.05 7.14
N ALA A 133 -1.07 17.32 5.84
CA ALA A 133 0.16 17.80 5.21
C ALA A 133 -0.16 18.53 3.90
N GLU A 134 0.68 19.49 3.55
CA GLU A 134 0.72 20.12 2.24
C GLU A 134 1.73 19.39 1.35
N ILE A 135 1.38 19.17 0.07
CA ILE A 135 2.29 18.55 -0.91
C ILE A 135 3.03 19.66 -1.66
N ASP A 136 4.29 19.89 -1.27
CA ASP A 136 5.18 20.90 -1.86
C ASP A 136 5.54 20.55 -3.32
N ALA A 137 5.87 19.28 -3.57
CA ALA A 137 6.31 18.78 -4.86
C ALA A 137 5.96 17.30 -5.00
N VAL A 138 5.64 16.85 -6.21
CA VAL A 138 5.33 15.45 -6.50
C VAL A 138 5.73 15.06 -7.91
N GLU A 139 6.25 13.85 -8.04
CA GLU A 139 6.56 13.16 -9.29
C GLU A 139 5.90 11.77 -9.30
N LEU A 140 5.35 11.37 -10.45
CA LEU A 140 4.77 10.06 -10.67
C LEU A 140 5.80 9.15 -11.36
N ILE A 141 6.55 8.38 -10.57
CA ILE A 141 7.70 7.62 -11.10
C ILE A 141 7.33 6.28 -11.74
N GLN A 142 6.16 5.71 -11.41
CA GLN A 142 5.77 4.39 -11.92
C GLN A 142 4.26 4.21 -11.93
N LYS A 143 3.73 3.69 -13.05
CA LYS A 143 2.35 3.24 -13.19
C LYS A 143 2.35 1.74 -13.52
N ASN A 144 1.76 0.90 -12.66
CA ASN A 144 1.71 -0.56 -12.89
C ASN A 144 0.29 -1.08 -12.92
N LEU A 145 0.03 -2.06 -13.79
CA LEU A 145 -1.22 -2.81 -13.79
C LEU A 145 -1.02 -4.17 -13.11
N ILE A 146 -1.51 -4.29 -11.88
CA ILE A 146 -1.47 -5.52 -11.10
C ILE A 146 -2.68 -6.37 -11.46
N HIS A 147 -2.44 -7.60 -11.90
CA HIS A 147 -3.46 -8.62 -12.08
C HIS A 147 -3.42 -9.57 -10.89
N PHE A 148 -4.59 -9.95 -10.37
CA PHE A 148 -4.68 -10.95 -9.31
C PHE A 148 -5.82 -11.92 -9.56
N ARG A 149 -5.61 -13.15 -9.10
CA ARG A 149 -6.63 -14.21 -9.10
C ARG A 149 -6.97 -14.59 -7.67
N LYS A 150 -8.22 -14.36 -7.29
CA LYS A 150 -8.80 -14.87 -6.06
C LYS A 150 -9.61 -16.12 -6.38
N SER A 151 -9.06 -17.29 -6.04
CA SER A 151 -9.78 -18.56 -6.09
C SER A 151 -10.37 -18.86 -4.70
N ASN A 152 -11.68 -19.10 -4.64
CA ASN A 152 -12.35 -19.76 -3.51
C ASN A 152 -13.13 -20.97 -4.04
N LYS A 153 -13.44 -21.96 -3.19
CA LYS A 153 -13.87 -23.34 -3.54
C LYS A 153 -14.79 -23.48 -4.78
N ASP A 154 -15.69 -22.52 -5.05
CA ASP A 154 -16.61 -22.56 -6.21
C ASP A 154 -16.49 -21.38 -7.20
N LYS A 155 -15.60 -20.40 -6.98
CA LYS A 155 -15.52 -19.19 -7.82
C LYS A 155 -14.09 -18.69 -8.00
N ASN A 156 -13.70 -18.53 -9.28
CA ASN A 156 -12.51 -17.79 -9.68
C ASN A 156 -12.89 -16.33 -9.96
N HIS A 157 -12.31 -15.40 -9.22
CA HIS A 157 -12.42 -13.98 -9.48
C HIS A 157 -11.08 -13.43 -9.97
N PHE A 158 -11.10 -12.78 -11.12
CA PHE A 158 -9.97 -12.05 -11.66
C PHE A 158 -10.20 -10.56 -11.47
N GLY A 159 -9.21 -9.87 -10.93
CA GLY A 159 -9.26 -8.44 -10.72
C GLY A 159 -8.00 -7.75 -11.24
N LYS A 160 -8.14 -6.45 -11.46
CA LYS A 160 -7.06 -5.57 -11.92
C LYS A 160 -6.96 -4.37 -10.97
N ILE A 161 -5.74 -3.93 -10.71
CA ILE A 161 -5.44 -2.78 -9.86
C ILE A 161 -4.39 -1.93 -10.58
N GLN A 162 -4.76 -0.70 -10.93
CA GLN A 162 -3.81 0.26 -11.46
C GLN A 162 -3.15 0.98 -10.29
N THR A 163 -1.85 0.85 -10.14
CA THR A 163 -1.10 1.56 -9.11
C THR A 163 -0.29 2.71 -9.70
N VAL A 164 -0.05 3.70 -8.85
CA VAL A 164 0.81 4.86 -9.12
C VAL A 164 1.75 5.02 -7.94
N THR A 165 3.04 5.13 -8.22
CA THR A 165 4.05 5.45 -7.21
C THR A 165 4.39 6.93 -7.29
N PHE A 166 4.13 7.63 -6.19
CA PHE A 166 4.45 9.03 -5.97
C PHE A 166 5.74 9.14 -5.17
N LEU A 167 6.63 10.01 -5.63
CA LEU A 167 7.73 10.57 -4.84
C LEU A 167 7.52 12.06 -4.70
N GLY A 168 7.91 12.65 -3.57
CA GLY A 168 7.72 14.07 -3.42
C GLY A 168 8.22 14.63 -2.10
N MET A 169 7.86 15.87 -1.87
CA MET A 169 8.09 16.58 -0.61
C MET A 169 6.75 17.04 -0.04
N LEU A 170 6.65 16.97 1.28
CA LEU A 170 5.49 17.47 2.01
C LEU A 170 5.94 18.32 3.20
N THR A 171 5.07 19.25 3.57
CA THR A 171 5.15 20.04 4.80
C THR A 171 4.04 19.57 5.74
N VAL A 172 4.40 19.21 6.98
CA VAL A 172 3.44 18.72 7.97
C VAL A 172 2.56 19.87 8.44
N ILE A 173 1.24 19.70 8.41
CA ILE A 173 0.27 20.64 8.97
C ILE A 173 -0.12 20.16 10.37
N ASP A 174 -0.62 18.93 10.45
CA ASP A 174 -1.05 18.28 11.69
C ASP A 174 -0.33 16.93 11.83
N SER A 175 0.53 16.84 12.84
CA SER A 175 1.36 15.67 13.09
C SER A 175 0.54 14.43 13.44
N GLU A 176 -0.47 14.55 14.29
CA GLU A 176 -1.26 13.41 14.76
C GLU A 176 -2.12 12.85 13.63
N LEU A 177 -2.76 13.73 12.86
CA LEU A 177 -3.57 13.34 11.71
C LEU A 177 -2.71 12.68 10.64
N LEU A 178 -1.50 13.20 10.39
CA LEU A 178 -0.57 12.61 9.43
C LEU A 178 -0.10 11.22 9.89
N ILE A 179 0.30 11.08 11.16
CA ILE A 179 0.69 9.78 11.73
C ILE A 179 -0.47 8.78 11.62
N GLY A 180 -1.70 9.19 11.96
CA GLY A 180 -2.89 8.37 11.83
C GLY A 180 -3.12 7.89 10.38
N LYS A 181 -2.91 8.75 9.38
CA LYS A 181 -3.00 8.39 7.96
C LYS A 181 -1.88 7.44 7.53
N ILE A 182 -0.64 7.63 8.01
CA ILE A 182 0.49 6.74 7.71
C ILE A 182 0.26 5.34 8.30
N VAL A 183 -0.22 5.27 9.55
CA VAL A 183 -0.53 4.01 10.24
C VAL A 183 -1.64 3.25 9.54
N LYS A 184 -2.75 3.93 9.22
CA LYS A 184 -3.90 3.31 8.54
C LYS A 184 -3.62 3.00 7.07
N GLY A 185 -2.73 3.75 6.45
CA GLY A 185 -2.40 3.71 5.03
C GLY A 185 -3.38 4.50 4.17
N ILE A 186 -2.88 5.01 3.04
CA ILE A 186 -3.61 5.93 2.16
C ILE A 186 -4.19 5.22 0.94
N GLY A 187 -5.48 5.43 0.68
CA GLY A 187 -6.16 4.92 -0.51
C GLY A 187 -6.55 3.43 -0.47
N PRO A 188 -7.15 2.93 -1.57
CA PRO A 188 -7.62 1.54 -1.66
C PRO A 188 -6.49 0.55 -1.97
N ALA A 189 -6.82 -0.74 -2.08
CA ALA A 189 -5.92 -1.82 -2.46
C ALA A 189 -4.73 -2.08 -1.50
N LYS A 190 -4.88 -1.76 -0.21
CA LYS A 190 -3.86 -1.99 0.83
C LYS A 190 -3.38 -3.44 0.94
N ALA A 191 -4.26 -4.41 0.68
CA ALA A 191 -3.93 -5.83 0.61
C ALA A 191 -3.00 -6.19 -0.57
N PHE A 192 -2.78 -5.28 -1.51
CA PHE A 192 -2.04 -5.50 -2.76
C PHE A 192 -0.80 -4.59 -2.85
N GLY A 193 -0.21 -4.21 -1.71
CA GLY A 193 1.02 -3.44 -1.65
C GLY A 193 0.84 -1.92 -1.83
N CYS A 194 -0.38 -1.41 -1.67
CA CYS A 194 -0.69 0.02 -1.73
C CYS A 194 -0.84 0.64 -0.34
N GLY A 195 -0.71 1.96 -0.25
CA GLY A 195 -1.08 2.76 0.89
C GLY A 195 -0.01 2.92 1.97
N LEU A 196 1.10 2.19 1.88
CA LEU A 196 2.27 2.42 2.72
C LEU A 196 2.95 3.74 2.32
N VAL A 197 2.95 4.71 3.24
CA VAL A 197 3.71 5.95 3.14
C VAL A 197 5.03 5.79 3.89
N THR A 198 6.15 6.13 3.26
CA THR A 198 7.45 6.21 3.94
C THR A 198 7.97 7.63 3.87
N LEU A 199 8.44 8.15 5.01
CA LEU A 199 8.99 9.50 5.15
C LEU A 199 10.49 9.47 5.42
N ALA A 200 11.20 10.48 4.94
CA ALA A 200 12.59 10.76 5.28
C ALA A 200 12.76 12.26 5.54
N LYS A 201 13.54 12.63 6.57
CA LYS A 201 13.89 14.04 6.83
C LYS A 201 14.64 14.60 5.63
N ILE A 202 14.41 15.88 5.32
CA ILE A 202 15.13 16.58 4.25
C ILE A 202 16.58 16.82 4.65
#